data_AF-D4JVM1-F1
#
_entry.id   AF-D4JVM1-F1
#
_cell.length_a   1.000
_cell.length_b   1.000
_cell.length_c   1.000
_cell.angle_alpha   90.00
_cell.angle_beta   90.00
_cell.angle_gamma   90.00
#
_symmetry.space_group_name_H-M   'P 1'
#
loop_
_entity.id
_entity.type
_entity.pdbx_description
1 polymer ?
#
loop_
_entity_poly.entity_id
_entity_poly.type
_entity_poly.pdbx_seq_one_letter_code
_entity_poly.pdbx_strand_id
1 'polypeptide(L)'
;MTYRKYPDEKTVNEYIAKKEPLIFAISFDGETVLMSRLDDSFEHHILLANFGISQNDIDKYFRVIVDDRSAEWTFVCPHDYCGITDRKKRITRFYNDGFTAISHVLSDIGYFSDLTIPRRYRRHFDAMGDDSSYLPY
;
A
#
# COMPACT_ATOMS: atom_id res chain seq x y z
N MET A 1 -11.24 -9.98 0.96
CA MET A 1 -9.94 -9.86 0.28
C MET A 1 -9.47 -11.21 -0.20
N THR A 2 -8.91 -11.28 -1.40
CA THR A 2 -8.24 -12.45 -1.98
C THR A 2 -6.75 -12.14 -2.09
N TYR A 3 -5.91 -12.99 -1.49
CA TYR A 3 -4.46 -12.85 -1.50
C TYR A 3 -3.87 -13.65 -2.67
N ARG A 4 -3.16 -12.95 -3.55
CA ARG A 4 -2.34 -13.55 -4.60
C ARG A 4 -0.88 -13.40 -4.19
N LYS A 5 -0.21 -14.53 -3.96
CA LYS A 5 1.13 -14.60 -3.39
C LYS A 5 2.12 -15.10 -4.44
N TYR A 6 3.27 -14.44 -4.53
CA TYR A 6 4.36 -14.79 -5.42
C TYR A 6 5.62 -15.13 -4.59
N PRO A 7 6.35 -16.22 -4.90
CA PRO A 7 6.11 -17.14 -6.01
C PRO A 7 4.90 -18.05 -5.82
N ASP A 8 4.54 -18.35 -4.56
CA ASP A 8 3.38 -19.15 -4.19
C ASP A 8 2.98 -18.86 -2.74
N GLU A 9 1.81 -19.38 -2.32
CA GLU A 9 1.29 -19.14 -0.99
C GLU A 9 2.16 -19.72 0.14
N LYS A 10 2.70 -20.91 -0.04
CA LYS A 10 3.50 -21.58 1.01
C LYS A 10 4.77 -20.77 1.26
N THR A 11 5.48 -20.42 0.19
CA THR A 11 6.74 -19.68 0.27
C THR A 11 6.54 -18.29 0.90
N VAL A 12 5.49 -17.56 0.51
CA VAL A 12 5.20 -16.25 1.13
C VAL A 12 4.79 -16.37 2.60
N ASN A 13 4.06 -17.41 2.99
CA ASN A 13 3.72 -17.65 4.40
C ASN A 13 4.98 -17.93 5.24
N GLU A 14 6.00 -18.59 4.68
CA GLU A 14 7.29 -18.77 5.36
C GLU A 14 8.02 -17.43 5.56
N TYR A 15 7.97 -16.52 4.57
CA TYR A 15 8.54 -15.18 4.70
C TYR A 15 7.84 -14.35 5.78
N ILE A 16 6.50 -14.40 5.83
CA ILE A 16 5.71 -13.77 6.89
C ILE A 16 6.14 -14.30 8.27
N ALA A 17 6.27 -15.63 8.41
CA ALA A 17 6.65 -16.26 9.67
C ALA A 17 8.08 -15.89 10.11
N LYS A 18 8.99 -15.71 9.16
CA LYS A 18 10.38 -15.27 9.41
C LYS A 18 10.53 -13.76 9.57
N LYS A 19 9.44 -13.00 9.40
CA LYS A 19 9.44 -11.54 9.37
C LYS A 19 10.36 -10.95 8.29
N GLU A 20 10.48 -11.62 7.15
CA GLU A 20 11.24 -11.05 6.03
C GLU A 20 10.52 -9.81 5.47
N PRO A 21 11.25 -8.85 4.87
CA PRO A 21 10.63 -7.70 4.22
C PRO A 21 9.72 -8.12 3.06
N LEU A 22 8.52 -7.54 3.03
CA LEU A 22 7.48 -7.84 2.07
C LEU A 22 7.11 -6.59 1.27
N ILE A 23 6.60 -6.81 0.07
CA ILE A 23 6.01 -5.79 -0.79
C ILE A 23 4.60 -6.23 -1.19
N PHE A 24 3.65 -5.32 -1.09
CA PHE A 24 2.27 -5.58 -1.49
C PHE A 24 1.62 -4.42 -2.23
N ALA A 25 0.68 -4.79 -3.09
CA ALA A 25 -0.20 -3.90 -3.82
C ALA A 25 -1.64 -4.32 -3.56
N ILE A 26 -2.44 -3.43 -2.97
CA ILE A 26 -3.85 -3.68 -2.63
C ILE A 26 -4.71 -2.92 -3.62
N SER A 27 -5.59 -3.58 -4.36
CA SER A 27 -6.47 -2.89 -5.30
C SER A 27 -7.37 -1.90 -4.58
N PHE A 28 -7.72 -0.77 -5.21
CA PHE A 28 -8.54 0.26 -4.57
C PHE A 28 -9.95 -0.17 -4.19
N ASP A 29 -10.49 -1.20 -4.86
CA ASP A 29 -11.74 -1.85 -4.47
C ASP A 29 -11.61 -2.67 -3.17
N GLY A 30 -10.38 -2.87 -2.67
CA GLY A 30 -10.09 -3.67 -1.48
C GLY A 30 -10.34 -5.16 -1.68
N GLU A 31 -10.51 -5.64 -2.92
CA GLU A 31 -10.83 -7.04 -3.19
C GLU A 31 -9.58 -7.90 -3.31
N THR A 32 -8.50 -7.37 -3.89
CA THR A 32 -7.28 -8.14 -4.22
C THR A 32 -6.05 -7.57 -3.53
N VAL A 33 -5.23 -8.47 -2.99
CA VAL A 33 -3.91 -8.16 -2.45
C VAL A 33 -2.87 -8.97 -3.22
N LEU A 34 -1.96 -8.28 -3.90
CA LEU A 34 -0.77 -8.88 -4.51
C LEU A 34 0.36 -8.81 -3.49
N MET A 35 1.06 -9.91 -3.25
CA MET A 35 2.08 -9.99 -2.21
C MET A 35 3.28 -10.81 -2.67
N SER A 36 4.47 -10.33 -2.33
CA SER A 36 5.74 -10.99 -2.57
C SER A 36 6.73 -10.60 -1.47
N ARG A 37 7.82 -11.35 -1.35
CA ARG A 37 9.02 -10.83 -0.69
C ARG A 37 9.54 -9.61 -1.42
N LEU A 38 10.08 -8.65 -0.68
CA LEU A 38 10.66 -7.43 -1.24
C LEU A 38 11.78 -7.76 -2.22
N ASP A 39 12.70 -8.65 -1.88
CA ASP A 39 13.84 -9.01 -2.74
C ASP A 39 13.45 -9.80 -4.01
N ASP A 40 12.25 -10.36 -4.09
CA ASP A 40 11.82 -11.09 -5.29
C ASP A 40 11.14 -10.18 -6.32
N SER A 41 10.55 -9.08 -5.86
CA SER A 41 9.85 -8.12 -6.73
C SER A 41 10.56 -6.78 -6.83
N PHE A 42 11.34 -6.34 -5.84
CA PHE A 42 12.05 -5.06 -5.74
C PHE A 42 11.17 -3.80 -5.80
N GLU A 43 10.26 -3.70 -6.76
CA GLU A 43 9.40 -2.54 -7.03
C GLU A 43 7.98 -3.00 -7.35
N HIS A 44 6.97 -2.16 -7.06
CA HIS A 44 5.57 -2.53 -7.26
C HIS A 44 5.21 -2.84 -8.71
N HIS A 45 5.87 -2.25 -9.70
CA HIS A 45 5.59 -2.56 -11.10
C HIS A 45 6.07 -3.96 -11.50
N ILE A 46 7.17 -4.45 -10.92
CA ILE A 46 7.64 -5.82 -11.08
C ILE A 46 6.71 -6.78 -10.32
N LEU A 47 6.26 -6.41 -9.12
CA LEU A 47 5.23 -7.17 -8.39
C LEU A 47 3.99 -7.39 -9.27
N LEU A 48 3.47 -6.33 -9.90
CA LEU A 48 2.33 -6.43 -10.83
C LEU A 48 2.65 -7.34 -12.02
N ALA A 49 3.85 -7.20 -12.60
CA ALA A 49 4.30 -8.03 -13.73
C ALA A 49 4.37 -9.53 -13.38
N ASN A 50 4.78 -9.90 -12.16
CA ASN A 50 4.79 -11.28 -11.67
C ASN A 50 3.38 -11.92 -11.66
N PHE A 51 2.32 -11.11 -11.65
CA PHE A 51 0.93 -11.54 -11.74
C PHE A 51 0.29 -11.32 -13.11
N GLY A 52 1.07 -10.93 -14.12
CA GLY A 52 0.61 -10.64 -15.48
C GLY A 52 -0.19 -9.34 -15.61
N ILE A 53 -0.07 -8.43 -14.64
CA ILE A 53 -0.79 -7.15 -14.60
C ILE A 53 0.09 -6.07 -15.25
N SER A 54 -0.54 -5.18 -16.02
CA SER A 54 0.17 -4.08 -16.69
C SER A 54 0.75 -3.11 -15.66
N GLN A 55 1.99 -2.67 -15.90
CA GLN A 55 2.62 -1.65 -15.07
C GLN A 55 1.87 -0.32 -15.08
N ASN A 56 1.08 -0.06 -16.14
CA ASN A 56 0.23 1.14 -16.22
C ASN A 56 -0.92 1.11 -15.21
N ASP A 57 -1.27 -0.06 -14.68
CA ASP A 57 -2.32 -0.20 -13.66
C ASP A 57 -1.81 0.07 -12.25
N ILE A 58 -0.53 0.44 -12.08
CA ILE A 58 0.09 0.68 -10.77
C ILE A 58 -0.63 1.75 -9.94
N ASP A 59 -1.29 2.71 -10.61
CA ASP A 59 -2.08 3.76 -9.95
C ASP A 59 -3.52 3.34 -9.63
N LYS A 60 -3.82 2.04 -9.71
CA LYS A 60 -5.06 1.41 -9.22
C LYS A 60 -4.87 0.64 -7.91
N TYR A 61 -3.69 0.76 -7.30
CA TYR A 61 -3.31 0.02 -6.10
C TYR A 61 -2.73 0.92 -5.01
N PHE A 62 -3.04 0.60 -3.76
CA PHE A 62 -2.29 1.06 -2.60
C PHE A 62 -0.99 0.26 -2.51
N ARG A 63 0.13 0.97 -2.53
CA ARG A 63 1.48 0.39 -2.62
C ARG A 63 2.19 0.46 -1.28
N VAL A 64 2.50 -0.67 -0.69
CA VAL A 64 3.14 -0.74 0.64
C VAL A 64 4.36 -1.64 0.59
N ILE A 65 5.38 -1.27 1.35
CA ILE A 65 6.53 -2.10 1.70
C ILE A 65 6.53 -2.24 3.22
N VAL A 66 6.77 -3.44 3.73
CA VAL A 66 6.74 -3.72 5.16
C VAL A 66 7.96 -4.53 5.56
N ASP A 67 8.53 -4.20 6.70
CA ASP A 67 9.58 -4.96 7.35
C ASP A 67 9.22 -5.23 8.82
N ASP A 68 10.17 -5.77 9.58
CA ASP A 68 9.98 -6.11 10.99
C ASP A 68 9.75 -4.88 11.91
N ARG A 69 9.88 -3.65 11.40
CA ARG A 69 9.84 -2.41 12.17
C ARG A 69 8.75 -1.45 11.71
N SER A 70 8.47 -1.40 10.42
CA SER A 70 7.68 -0.33 9.81
C SER A 70 6.88 -0.82 8.61
N ALA A 71 5.76 -0.15 8.36
CA ALA A 71 5.05 -0.25 7.11
C ALA A 71 5.12 1.10 6.39
N GLU A 72 5.70 1.14 5.20
CA GLU A 72 5.82 2.34 4.38
C GLU A 72 4.79 2.33 3.25
N TRP A 73 3.87 3.29 3.29
CA TRP A 73 2.93 3.52 2.20
C TRP A 73 3.46 4.53 1.19
N THR A 74 3.61 4.10 -0.06
CA THR A 74 3.81 4.98 -1.21
C THR A 74 2.51 5.73 -1.53
N PHE A 75 2.31 6.87 -0.87
CA PHE A 75 1.10 7.68 -0.97
C PHE A 75 1.10 8.52 -2.25
N VAL A 76 0.45 8.02 -3.30
CA VAL A 76 0.23 8.73 -4.56
C VAL A 76 -1.23 8.65 -4.90
N CYS A 77 -1.98 9.71 -4.55
CA CYS A 77 -3.40 9.82 -4.85
C CYS A 77 -3.59 10.17 -6.34
N PRO A 78 -4.30 9.34 -7.14
CA PRO A 78 -4.65 9.68 -8.52
C PRO A 78 -5.47 10.97 -8.62
N HIS A 79 -5.43 11.62 -9.78
CA HIS A 79 -6.16 12.86 -10.01
C HIS A 79 -7.69 12.67 -10.12
N ASP A 80 -8.11 11.48 -10.51
CA ASP A 80 -9.47 11.06 -10.78
C ASP A 80 -9.99 10.02 -9.78
N TYR A 81 -9.29 9.84 -8.64
CA TYR A 81 -9.68 8.87 -7.61
C TYR A 81 -11.15 9.07 -7.18
N CYS A 82 -11.95 8.02 -7.35
CA CYS A 82 -13.41 7.99 -7.14
C CYS A 82 -14.19 9.10 -7.88
N GLY A 83 -13.66 9.68 -8.96
CA GLY A 83 -14.28 10.80 -9.68
C GLY A 83 -14.35 12.11 -8.88
N ILE A 84 -13.60 12.22 -7.77
CA ILE A 84 -13.67 13.40 -6.89
C ILE A 84 -12.78 14.52 -7.46
N THR A 85 -13.41 15.59 -7.94
CA THR A 85 -12.70 16.75 -8.51
C THR A 85 -12.00 17.60 -7.44
N ASP A 86 -12.66 17.79 -6.29
CA ASP A 86 -12.10 18.51 -5.14
C ASP A 86 -10.85 17.81 -4.59
N ARG A 87 -9.70 18.49 -4.68
CA ARG A 87 -8.40 17.93 -4.30
C ARG A 87 -8.35 17.53 -2.83
N LYS A 88 -8.88 18.33 -1.91
CA LYS A 88 -8.82 18.05 -0.46
C LYS A 88 -9.66 16.83 -0.13
N LYS A 89 -10.92 16.80 -0.59
CA LYS A 89 -11.82 15.65 -0.39
C LYS A 89 -11.26 14.38 -1.01
N ARG A 90 -10.67 14.47 -2.21
CA ARG A 90 -10.06 13.32 -2.89
C ARG A 90 -8.91 12.73 -2.07
N ILE A 91 -7.99 13.57 -1.60
CA ILE A 91 -6.84 13.12 -0.79
C ILE A 91 -7.30 12.57 0.56
N THR A 92 -8.29 13.20 1.22
CA THR A 92 -8.87 12.68 2.48
C THR A 92 -9.50 11.30 2.25
N ARG A 93 -10.28 11.15 1.18
CA ARG A 93 -10.93 9.88 0.87
C ARG A 93 -9.90 8.78 0.55
N PHE A 94 -8.91 9.10 -0.29
CA PHE A 94 -7.81 8.20 -0.61
C PHE A 94 -7.03 7.77 0.63
N TYR A 95 -6.74 8.71 1.55
CA TYR A 95 -6.10 8.41 2.83
C TYR A 95 -6.92 7.43 3.67
N ASN A 96 -8.21 7.70 3.87
CA ASN A 96 -9.07 6.87 4.71
C ASN A 96 -9.25 5.46 4.12
N ASP A 97 -9.48 5.37 2.82
CA ASP A 97 -9.65 4.09 2.12
C ASP A 97 -8.36 3.27 2.19
N GLY A 98 -7.22 3.89 1.87
CA GLY A 98 -5.93 3.22 1.92
C GLY A 98 -5.51 2.83 3.33
N PHE A 99 -5.70 3.70 4.33
CA PHE A 99 -5.44 3.37 5.73
C PHE A 99 -6.26 2.14 6.16
N THR A 100 -7.56 2.13 5.86
CA THR A 100 -8.44 0.99 6.19
C THR A 100 -7.98 -0.29 5.51
N ALA A 101 -7.73 -0.25 4.19
CA ALA A 101 -7.32 -1.42 3.43
C ALA A 101 -5.94 -1.95 3.88
N ILE A 102 -4.97 -1.07 4.10
CA ILE A 102 -3.62 -1.44 4.52
C ILE A 102 -3.65 -2.00 5.94
N SER A 103 -4.33 -1.34 6.89
CA SER A 103 -4.44 -1.83 8.26
C SER A 103 -5.11 -3.21 8.34
N HIS A 104 -6.12 -3.47 7.49
CA HIS A 104 -6.72 -4.80 7.39
C HIS A 104 -5.69 -5.85 6.95
N VAL A 105 -4.92 -5.56 5.88
CA VAL A 105 -3.89 -6.48 5.39
C VAL A 105 -2.80 -6.73 6.42
N LEU A 106 -2.31 -5.68 7.11
CA LEU A 106 -1.30 -5.78 8.16
C LEU A 106 -1.79 -6.68 9.31
N SER A 107 -3.03 -6.47 9.77
CA SER A 107 -3.65 -7.30 10.80
C SER A 107 -3.76 -8.78 10.37
N ASP A 108 -4.19 -9.03 9.13
CA ASP A 108 -4.36 -10.39 8.60
C ASP A 108 -3.05 -11.18 8.52
N ILE A 109 -1.92 -10.50 8.26
CA ILE A 109 -0.59 -11.13 8.25
C ILE A 109 0.10 -11.13 9.63
N GLY A 110 -0.56 -10.62 10.67
CA GLY A 110 -0.03 -10.56 12.04
C GLY A 110 1.04 -9.49 12.25
N TYR A 111 1.07 -8.45 11.42
CA TYR A 111 1.96 -7.30 11.56
C TYR A 111 1.23 -6.13 12.22
N PHE A 112 1.83 -5.59 13.28
CA PHE A 112 1.29 -4.48 14.07
C PHE A 112 2.17 -3.23 14.01
N SER A 113 3.02 -3.12 12.99
CA SER A 113 3.92 -1.98 12.82
C SER A 113 3.16 -0.70 12.46
N ASP A 114 3.73 0.44 12.83
CA ASP A 114 3.16 1.74 12.49
C ASP A 114 3.16 1.94 10.97
N LEU A 115 1.99 2.33 10.44
CA LEU A 115 1.84 2.72 9.05
C LEU A 115 2.34 4.15 8.87
N THR A 116 3.46 4.28 8.17
CA THR A 116 4.13 5.55 7.91
C THR A 116 3.98 5.95 6.44
N ILE A 117 3.89 7.27 6.21
CA ILE A 117 3.93 7.85 4.87
C ILE A 117 5.24 8.64 4.75
N PRO A 118 6.20 8.20 3.92
CA PRO A 118 7.49 8.86 3.80
C PRO A 118 7.39 10.34 3.44
N ARG A 119 8.32 11.15 3.96
CA ARG A 119 8.31 12.63 3.80
C ARG A 119 8.18 13.09 2.35
N ARG A 120 8.74 12.34 1.39
CA ARG A 120 8.66 12.63 -0.05
C ARG A 120 7.24 12.72 -0.60
N TYR A 121 6.25 12.10 0.05
CA TYR A 121 4.84 12.17 -0.33
C TYR A 121 4.05 13.25 0.42
N ARG A 122 4.68 14.01 1.33
CA ARG A 122 4.03 15.06 2.13
C ARG A 122 3.44 16.20 1.29
N ARG A 123 3.93 16.42 0.06
CA ARG A 123 3.33 17.37 -0.90
C ARG A 123 1.84 17.14 -1.20
N HIS A 124 1.34 15.92 -0.97
CA HIS A 124 -0.09 15.64 -1.07
C HIS A 124 -0.86 16.25 0.13
N PHE A 125 -0.24 16.33 1.30
CA PHE A 125 -0.81 16.86 2.53
C PHE A 125 -0.70 18.39 2.64
N ASP A 126 0.29 19.02 2.01
CA ASP A 126 0.37 20.49 1.92
C ASP A 126 -0.91 21.11 1.31
N ALA A 127 -1.65 20.31 0.52
CA ALA A 127 -2.96 20.65 -0.04
C ALA A 127 -4.10 20.76 0.97
N MET A 128 -3.94 20.11 2.13
CA MET A 128 -4.97 19.99 3.16
C MET A 128 -4.99 21.20 4.11
N GLY A 129 -3.98 22.07 4.01
CA GLY A 129 -3.74 23.18 4.93
C GLY A 129 -2.92 22.73 6.14
N ASP A 130 -2.25 23.68 6.76
CA ASP A 130 -1.34 23.61 7.91
C ASP A 130 -2.00 23.09 9.21
N ASP A 131 -2.64 21.93 9.12
CA ASP A 131 -3.25 21.23 10.25
C ASP A 131 -2.43 19.97 10.49
N SER A 132 -1.26 20.17 11.09
CA SER A 132 -0.29 19.15 11.51
C SER A 132 -0.83 18.14 12.52
N SER A 133 -2.14 18.14 12.78
CA SER A 133 -2.86 17.27 13.70
C SER A 133 -3.25 15.90 13.11
N TYR A 134 -3.12 15.68 11.80
CA TYR A 134 -3.61 14.47 11.12
C TYR A 134 -2.55 13.45 10.69
N LEU A 135 -1.27 13.71 10.96
CA LEU A 135 -0.20 12.74 10.65
C LEU A 135 0.32 12.17 11.97
N PRO A 136 0.28 10.83 12.19
CA PRO A 136 1.02 10.24 13.29
C PRO A 136 2.50 10.60 13.11
N TYR A 137 3.08 11.14 14.19
CA TYR A 137 4.42 11.73 14.27
C TYR A 137 5.53 10.80 13.78
#